data_AF-A0A4S4BKX3-F1
#
_entry.id   AF-A0A4S4BKX3-F1
#
_cell.length_a   1.000
_cell.length_b   1.000
_cell.length_c   1.000
_cell.angle_alpha   90.00
_cell.angle_beta   90.00
_cell.angle_gamma   90.00
#
_symmetry.space_group_name_H-M   'P 1'
#
loop_
_entity.id
_entity.type
_entity.pdbx_description
1 polymer ?
#
loop_
_entity_poly.entity_id
_entity_poly.type
_entity_poly.pdbx_seq_one_letter_code
_entity_poly.pdbx_strand_id
1 'polypeptide(L)'
;MKLLSIEPTPSPNSMKLNIDEKLPMAERHTYTLERREAVPPLFLKLLEIDGVKSVFRAADFIAVDRRANKDWAVILGAVRELFGATGAEGAAATAVEAAGFGEAHVLVQMYRGIPIQIRVRYAGQEARAALPDKFTQAVSEAAGATMIRERKLEEFGVRYGEPQEILEEVKRELDAAYTDERLRGLIAQAQAAAAAGGEAEPAPPEPQAPLTQSELAERLRAPQWQDRYAALARMKPDAEQLPLLATAVRDAHMSVRRLAVVYLGDLRIPEALPPLFGALKDSSAAVRRTAGDTLSDIGDPAAIGPMVEALADGNKLVRWRAARFLYEAGDESALEALKRVAAAEPEFEVRLQAEMAVARIENGEEAAGSVWQQMTRMREQEQDKDKDKDKE
;
A
#
# COMPACT_ATOMS: atom_id res chain seq x y z
N MET A 1 3.26 31.45 13.22
CA MET A 1 3.20 30.29 12.33
C MET A 1 2.74 30.70 10.93
N LYS A 2 3.61 30.49 9.94
CA LYS A 2 3.38 30.67 8.51
C LYS A 2 3.61 29.36 7.78
N LEU A 3 2.84 29.10 6.74
CA LEU A 3 3.01 27.95 5.85
C LEU A 3 4.13 28.23 4.85
N LEU A 4 5.14 27.35 4.82
CA LEU A 4 6.27 27.43 3.89
C LEU A 4 6.02 26.60 2.64
N SER A 5 5.65 25.33 2.82
CA SER A 5 5.34 24.41 1.73
C SER A 5 4.41 23.30 2.20
N ILE A 6 3.84 22.56 1.25
CA ILE A 6 3.00 21.39 1.48
C ILE A 6 3.65 20.22 0.77
N GLU A 7 3.80 19.09 1.45
CA GLU A 7 4.39 17.84 0.97
C GLU A 7 3.45 16.65 1.16
N PRO A 8 3.39 15.69 0.22
CA PRO A 8 2.67 14.47 0.43
C PRO A 8 3.45 13.65 1.46
N THR A 9 2.72 12.86 2.22
CA THR A 9 3.35 11.78 2.98
C THR A 9 3.22 10.47 2.19
N PRO A 10 3.87 9.38 2.62
CA PRO A 10 3.63 8.07 2.03
C PRO A 10 2.16 7.63 2.07
N SER A 11 1.37 8.21 2.97
CA SER A 11 -0.09 8.01 3.04
C SER A 11 -0.80 9.01 2.12
N PRO A 12 -1.66 8.56 1.19
CA PRO A 12 -2.46 9.45 0.35
C PRO A 12 -3.53 10.23 1.16
N ASN A 13 -3.71 9.87 2.43
CA ASN A 13 -4.64 10.51 3.35
C ASN A 13 -3.96 11.49 4.29
N SER A 14 -2.65 11.72 4.16
CA SER A 14 -1.93 12.64 5.02
C SER A 14 -1.01 13.56 4.20
N MET A 15 -1.07 14.86 4.51
CA MET A 15 -0.21 15.88 3.93
C MET A 15 0.56 16.62 5.02
N LYS A 16 1.85 16.79 4.77
CA LYS A 16 2.78 17.50 5.62
C LYS A 16 2.81 18.97 5.22
N LEU A 17 2.52 19.85 6.15
CA LEU A 17 2.59 21.29 6.03
C LEU A 17 3.87 21.75 6.72
N ASN A 18 4.89 22.14 5.97
CA ASN A 18 6.09 22.72 6.56
C ASN A 18 5.81 24.17 6.97
N ILE A 19 6.26 24.54 8.17
CA ILE A 19 5.98 25.84 8.78
C ILE A 19 7.27 26.48 9.31
N ASP A 20 7.23 27.81 9.49
CA ASP A 20 8.35 28.60 9.98
C ASP A 20 8.67 28.41 11.48
N GLU A 21 7.89 27.61 12.19
CA GLU A 21 7.96 27.43 13.62
C GLU A 21 8.48 26.04 13.98
N LYS A 22 9.50 25.97 14.85
CA LYS A 22 10.10 24.72 15.34
C LYS A 22 9.65 24.38 16.74
N LEU A 23 9.22 23.14 16.93
CA LEU A 23 9.07 22.50 18.23
C LEU A 23 10.34 21.76 18.62
N PRO A 24 10.62 21.61 19.93
CA PRO A 24 11.65 20.73 20.42
C PRO A 24 11.48 19.30 19.87
N MET A 25 12.56 18.61 19.50
CA MET A 25 12.47 17.30 18.84
C MET A 25 11.73 16.21 19.65
N ALA A 26 11.68 16.35 20.97
CA ALA A 26 10.99 15.43 21.87
C ALA A 26 9.47 15.67 21.93
N GLU A 27 8.99 16.84 21.49
CA GLU A 27 7.58 17.22 21.57
C GLU A 27 6.83 16.81 20.29
N ARG A 28 5.78 16.01 20.48
CA ARG A 28 4.89 15.54 19.41
C ARG A 28 3.46 15.58 19.93
N HIS A 29 2.57 16.19 19.16
CA HIS A 29 1.17 16.33 19.55
C HIS A 29 0.26 15.84 18.44
N THR A 30 -0.70 14.98 18.78
CA THR A 30 -1.81 14.62 17.88
C THR A 30 -3.08 15.23 18.42
N TYR A 31 -3.74 16.04 17.60
CA TYR A 31 -4.99 16.69 17.91
C TYR A 31 -6.14 16.03 17.14
N THR A 32 -7.24 15.80 17.84
CA THR A 32 -8.50 15.27 17.29
C THR A 32 -9.68 16.03 17.89
N LEU A 33 -10.83 16.02 17.21
CA LEU A 33 -12.06 16.67 17.72
C LEU A 33 -12.61 15.99 18.98
N GLU A 34 -12.20 14.76 19.29
CA GLU A 34 -12.59 14.04 20.51
C GLU A 34 -12.06 14.70 21.78
N ARG A 35 -10.95 15.46 21.70
CA ARG A 35 -10.31 16.13 22.83
C ARG A 35 -10.23 17.65 22.64
N ARG A 36 -11.35 18.27 22.21
CA ARG A 36 -11.42 19.67 21.79
C ARG A 36 -10.81 20.67 22.78
N GLU A 37 -10.98 20.46 24.07
CA GLU A 37 -10.50 21.37 25.13
C GLU A 37 -8.96 21.46 25.22
N ALA A 38 -8.25 20.43 24.74
CA ALA A 38 -6.78 20.37 24.73
C ALA A 38 -6.17 20.85 23.41
N VAL A 39 -6.98 21.33 22.45
CA VAL A 39 -6.52 21.72 21.11
C VAL A 39 -6.25 23.23 21.05
N PRO A 40 -5.03 23.66 20.70
CA PRO A 40 -4.75 25.08 20.49
C PRO A 40 -5.60 25.70 19.36
N PRO A 41 -5.93 27.00 19.42
CA PRO A 41 -6.92 27.61 18.52
C PRO A 41 -6.66 27.44 17.02
N LEU A 42 -5.40 27.47 16.58
CA LEU A 42 -5.05 27.28 15.17
C LEU A 42 -5.33 25.84 14.70
N PHE A 43 -4.95 24.84 15.50
CA PHE A 43 -5.20 23.43 15.18
C PHE A 43 -6.67 23.06 15.28
N LEU A 44 -7.44 23.77 16.13
CA LEU A 44 -8.89 23.61 16.18
C LEU A 44 -9.53 24.06 14.85
N LYS A 45 -9.11 25.21 14.31
CA LYS A 45 -9.57 25.68 13.00
C LYS A 45 -9.20 24.70 11.88
N LEU A 46 -8.02 24.09 11.92
CA LEU A 46 -7.64 23.03 10.98
C LEU A 46 -8.54 21.79 11.09
N LEU A 47 -8.85 21.36 12.32
CA LEU A 47 -9.75 20.23 12.58
C LEU A 47 -11.22 20.51 12.21
N GLU A 48 -11.61 21.79 12.16
CA GLU A 48 -12.96 22.22 11.75
C GLU A 48 -13.13 22.27 10.21
N ILE A 49 -12.05 22.16 9.44
CA ILE A 49 -12.12 22.00 7.98
C ILE A 49 -12.82 20.67 7.68
N ASP A 50 -13.89 20.70 6.88
CA ASP A 50 -14.66 19.50 6.57
C ASP A 50 -13.77 18.45 5.91
N GLY A 51 -13.73 17.28 6.55
CA GLY A 51 -12.94 16.14 6.10
C GLY A 51 -11.58 15.98 6.75
N VAL A 52 -11.11 16.92 7.56
CA VAL A 52 -9.92 16.70 8.41
C VAL A 52 -10.28 15.76 9.57
N LYS A 53 -9.48 14.70 9.73
CA LYS A 53 -9.63 13.65 10.75
C LYS A 53 -8.75 13.95 11.97
N SER A 54 -7.48 14.25 11.74
CA SER A 54 -6.49 14.51 12.77
C SER A 54 -5.45 15.50 12.29
N VAL A 55 -4.82 16.19 13.25
CA VAL A 55 -3.71 17.09 12.99
C VAL A 55 -2.56 16.70 13.90
N PHE A 56 -1.45 16.27 13.32
CA PHE A 56 -0.23 15.93 14.03
C PHE A 56 0.79 17.05 13.90
N ARG A 57 1.46 17.40 14.98
CA ARG A 57 2.43 18.48 15.05
C ARG A 57 3.74 17.93 15.63
N ALA A 58 4.83 18.09 14.88
CA ALA A 58 6.18 17.72 15.31
C ALA A 58 7.24 18.57 14.59
N ALA A 59 8.38 18.82 15.24
CA ALA A 59 9.52 19.54 14.66
C ALA A 59 9.10 20.85 13.98
N ASP A 60 9.28 21.01 12.68
CA ASP A 60 8.90 22.16 11.84
C ASP A 60 7.72 21.90 10.91
N PHE A 61 6.90 20.88 11.17
CA PHE A 61 5.76 20.55 10.33
C PHE A 61 4.48 20.22 11.08
N ILE A 62 3.38 20.27 10.34
CA ILE A 62 2.06 19.80 10.72
C ILE A 62 1.63 18.74 9.71
N ALA A 63 1.36 17.50 10.12
CA ALA A 63 0.67 16.55 9.26
C ALA A 63 -0.85 16.68 9.46
N VAL A 64 -1.57 16.98 8.38
CA VAL A 64 -3.02 16.98 8.35
C VAL A 64 -3.46 15.65 7.77
N ASP A 65 -4.25 14.89 8.53
CA ASP A 65 -4.85 13.65 8.03
C ASP A 65 -6.28 13.94 7.62
N ARG A 66 -6.64 13.60 6.39
CA ARG A 66 -8.02 13.64 5.92
C ARG A 66 -8.74 12.30 6.14
N ARG A 67 -10.06 12.35 6.12
CA ARG A 67 -10.89 11.15 5.88
C ARG A 67 -10.73 10.75 4.41
N ALA A 68 -10.62 9.46 4.13
CA ALA A 68 -10.28 8.95 2.80
C ALA A 68 -11.29 9.31 1.68
N ASN A 69 -12.51 9.73 2.04
CA ASN A 69 -13.56 10.14 1.11
C ASN A 69 -13.65 11.64 0.85
N LYS A 70 -12.69 12.44 1.34
CA LYS A 70 -12.78 13.91 1.29
C LYS A 70 -11.71 14.47 0.37
N ASP A 71 -12.04 15.50 -0.39
CA ASP A 71 -11.16 16.03 -1.44
C ASP A 71 -10.02 16.89 -0.86
N TRP A 72 -8.78 16.56 -1.25
CA TRP A 72 -7.62 17.36 -0.88
C TRP A 72 -7.67 18.77 -1.47
N ALA A 73 -8.27 18.99 -2.64
CA ALA A 73 -8.38 20.33 -3.23
C ALA A 73 -9.15 21.29 -2.31
N VAL A 74 -10.27 20.83 -1.74
CA VAL A 74 -11.08 21.60 -0.80
C VAL A 74 -10.34 21.82 0.51
N ILE A 75 -9.73 20.77 1.07
CA ILE A 75 -9.01 20.85 2.34
C ILE A 75 -7.80 21.79 2.20
N LEU A 76 -6.98 21.62 1.16
CA LEU A 76 -5.80 22.45 0.94
C LEU A 76 -6.14 23.90 0.62
N GLY A 77 -7.25 24.16 -0.08
CA GLY A 77 -7.78 25.51 -0.27
C GLY A 77 -8.04 26.20 1.08
N ALA A 78 -8.81 25.53 1.96
CA ALA A 78 -9.10 26.04 3.29
C ALA A 78 -7.85 26.18 4.18
N VAL A 79 -6.90 25.24 4.07
CA VAL A 79 -5.61 25.33 4.78
C VAL A 79 -4.84 26.59 4.32
N ARG A 80 -4.72 26.82 3.02
CA ARG A 80 -4.00 27.99 2.48
C ARG A 80 -4.65 29.30 2.91
N GLU A 81 -5.97 29.37 2.91
CA GLU A 81 -6.73 30.52 3.44
C GLU A 81 -6.45 30.74 4.93
N LEU A 82 -6.45 29.67 5.74
CA LEU A 82 -6.21 29.75 7.18
C LEU A 82 -4.82 30.29 7.53
N PHE A 83 -3.81 29.93 6.74
CA PHE A 83 -2.42 30.43 6.90
C PHE A 83 -2.16 31.77 6.22
N GLY A 84 -3.18 32.41 5.62
CA GLY A 84 -3.06 33.73 5.00
C GLY A 84 -2.27 33.75 3.70
N ALA A 85 -2.15 32.62 3.00
CA ALA A 85 -1.48 32.52 1.71
C ALA A 85 -2.43 33.02 0.59
N THR A 86 -2.53 34.34 0.44
CA THR A 86 -3.22 34.95 -0.72
C THR A 86 -2.30 34.98 -1.93
N GLY A 87 -2.52 34.08 -2.90
CA GLY A 87 -2.00 34.25 -4.26
C GLY A 87 -1.51 32.98 -4.96
N ALA A 88 -2.43 32.24 -5.58
CA ALA A 88 -2.31 31.71 -6.96
C ALA A 88 -3.72 31.29 -7.39
N GLU A 89 -4.24 32.03 -8.37
CA GLU A 89 -5.45 31.87 -9.20
C GLU A 89 -6.52 30.84 -8.79
N GLY A 90 -7.73 31.36 -8.58
CA GLY A 90 -8.91 30.58 -8.30
C GLY A 90 -9.36 29.74 -9.49
N ALA A 91 -9.46 28.44 -9.26
CA ALA A 91 -10.56 27.67 -9.80
C ALA A 91 -11.60 27.57 -8.70
N ALA A 92 -12.76 28.19 -8.90
CA ALA A 92 -13.93 27.97 -8.08
C ALA A 92 -14.20 26.46 -8.03
N ALA A 93 -13.91 25.83 -6.90
CA ALA A 93 -14.17 24.43 -6.65
C ALA A 93 -15.69 24.26 -6.55
N THR A 94 -16.34 24.07 -7.70
CA THR A 94 -17.59 23.30 -7.72
C THR A 94 -17.24 21.96 -7.10
N ALA A 95 -17.86 21.68 -5.94
CA ALA A 95 -17.81 20.40 -5.26
C ALA A 95 -18.41 19.31 -6.17
N VAL A 96 -17.61 18.84 -7.11
CA VAL A 96 -17.74 17.49 -7.64
C VAL A 96 -17.11 16.63 -6.57
N GLU A 97 -17.86 15.69 -6.01
CA GLU A 97 -17.32 14.67 -5.12
C GLU A 97 -16.20 13.92 -5.88
N ALA A 98 -14.97 14.41 -5.74
CA ALA A 98 -13.80 13.66 -6.13
C ALA A 98 -13.71 12.51 -5.15
N ALA A 99 -14.27 11.36 -5.53
CA ALA A 99 -14.03 10.10 -4.87
C ALA A 99 -12.51 10.00 -4.67
N GLY A 100 -12.07 9.88 -3.41
CA GLY A 100 -10.67 9.61 -3.09
C GLY A 100 -10.17 8.41 -3.89
N PHE A 101 -8.86 8.16 -3.89
CA PHE A 101 -8.19 7.16 -4.73
C PHE A 101 -8.74 5.71 -4.70
N GLY A 102 -9.84 5.40 -4.02
CA GLY A 102 -10.42 4.07 -4.00
C GLY A 102 -9.67 3.14 -3.04
N GLU A 103 -8.78 3.69 -2.22
CA GLU A 103 -7.90 2.91 -1.33
C GLU A 103 -8.73 2.16 -0.29
N ALA A 104 -8.70 0.85 -0.37
CA ALA A 104 -9.43 -0.03 0.52
C ALA A 104 -8.46 -1.00 1.21
N HIS A 105 -8.58 -1.08 2.54
CA HIS A 105 -7.84 -2.05 3.33
C HIS A 105 -8.61 -3.37 3.36
N VAL A 106 -7.96 -4.43 2.91
CA VAL A 106 -8.52 -5.77 2.92
C VAL A 106 -8.07 -6.48 4.18
N LEU A 107 -9.04 -6.96 4.94
CA LEU A 107 -8.84 -7.73 6.16
C LEU A 107 -9.52 -9.08 5.97
N VAL A 108 -8.85 -10.15 6.39
CA VAL A 108 -9.41 -11.50 6.34
C VAL A 108 -9.53 -12.04 7.76
N GLN A 109 -10.73 -12.45 8.12
CA GLN A 109 -10.96 -13.12 9.39
C GLN A 109 -10.56 -14.59 9.24
N MET A 110 -9.63 -15.03 10.06
CA MET A 110 -9.01 -16.35 10.06
C MET A 110 -9.41 -17.14 11.31
N TYR A 111 -9.46 -18.47 11.18
CA TYR A 111 -9.53 -19.40 12.30
C TYR A 111 -8.64 -20.61 12.01
N ARG A 112 -7.60 -20.79 12.85
CA ARG A 112 -6.59 -21.86 12.67
C ARG A 112 -6.08 -21.96 11.22
N GLY A 113 -5.77 -20.82 10.62
CA GLY A 113 -5.28 -20.72 9.24
C GLY A 113 -6.34 -20.89 8.15
N ILE A 114 -7.60 -21.15 8.49
CA ILE A 114 -8.72 -21.22 7.53
C ILE A 114 -9.40 -19.85 7.45
N PRO A 115 -9.53 -19.24 6.27
CA PRO A 115 -10.21 -17.96 6.14
C PRO A 115 -11.74 -18.14 6.21
N ILE A 116 -12.42 -17.20 6.86
CA ILE A 116 -13.87 -17.24 7.14
C ILE A 116 -14.60 -16.15 6.35
N GLN A 117 -14.14 -14.91 6.49
CA GLN A 117 -14.83 -13.72 5.98
C GLN A 117 -13.82 -12.69 5.52
N ILE A 118 -14.12 -12.04 4.41
CA ILE A 118 -13.34 -10.90 3.90
C ILE A 118 -14.06 -9.63 4.33
N ARG A 119 -13.29 -8.65 4.78
CA ARG A 119 -13.76 -7.30 5.10
C ARG A 119 -12.94 -6.30 4.30
N VAL A 120 -13.62 -5.43 3.58
CA VAL A 120 -13.01 -4.34 2.84
C VAL A 120 -13.42 -3.04 3.51
N ARG A 121 -12.44 -2.34 4.10
CA ARG A 121 -12.64 -1.02 4.70
C ARG A 121 -12.28 0.04 3.69
N TYR A 122 -13.25 0.88 3.34
CA TYR A 122 -13.10 1.95 2.35
C TYR A 122 -13.84 3.18 2.87
N ALA A 123 -13.20 4.36 2.85
CA ALA A 123 -13.90 5.62 3.14
C ALA A 123 -14.66 5.66 4.50
N GLY A 124 -14.25 4.89 5.52
CA GLY A 124 -14.97 4.76 6.79
C GLY A 124 -16.22 3.85 6.74
N GLN A 125 -16.52 3.27 5.59
CA GLN A 125 -17.48 2.21 5.39
C GLN A 125 -16.78 0.84 5.38
N GLU A 126 -17.53 -0.22 5.67
CA GLU A 126 -17.03 -1.59 5.66
C GLU A 126 -17.97 -2.48 4.84
N ALA A 127 -17.43 -3.07 3.76
CA ALA A 127 -18.09 -4.11 2.99
C ALA A 127 -17.59 -5.48 3.44
N ARG A 128 -18.46 -6.50 3.38
CA ARG A 128 -18.13 -7.86 3.84
C ARG A 128 -18.60 -8.91 2.85
N ALA A 129 -17.80 -9.94 2.66
CA ALA A 129 -18.21 -11.13 1.90
C ALA A 129 -17.86 -12.41 2.65
N ALA A 130 -18.77 -13.38 2.62
CA ALA A 130 -18.50 -14.74 3.03
C ALA A 130 -17.73 -15.50 1.93
N LEU A 131 -16.88 -16.42 2.34
CA LEU A 131 -16.20 -17.34 1.43
C LEU A 131 -17.12 -18.49 1.00
N PRO A 132 -16.78 -19.21 -0.09
CA PRO A 132 -17.53 -20.38 -0.54
C PRO A 132 -17.74 -21.45 0.55
N ASP A 133 -18.79 -22.27 0.40
CA ASP A 133 -19.25 -23.21 1.43
C ASP A 133 -18.16 -24.18 1.94
N LYS A 134 -17.18 -24.54 1.11
CA LYS A 134 -16.05 -25.39 1.50
C LYS A 134 -15.27 -24.82 2.70
N PHE A 135 -15.19 -23.49 2.83
CA PHE A 135 -14.51 -22.85 3.96
C PHE A 135 -15.34 -22.94 5.23
N THR A 136 -16.65 -22.74 5.13
CA THR A 136 -17.58 -22.89 6.25
C THR A 136 -17.57 -24.33 6.78
N GLN A 137 -17.57 -25.32 5.87
CA GLN A 137 -17.45 -26.74 6.22
C GLN A 137 -16.11 -27.04 6.89
N ALA A 138 -15.00 -26.58 6.30
CA ALA A 138 -13.66 -26.77 6.87
C ALA A 138 -13.52 -26.16 8.28
N VAL A 139 -14.08 -24.95 8.50
CA VAL A 139 -14.12 -24.32 9.82
C VAL A 139 -14.96 -25.13 10.79
N SER A 140 -16.12 -25.66 10.36
CA SER A 140 -16.97 -26.51 11.20
C SER A 140 -16.27 -27.80 11.62
N GLU A 141 -15.49 -28.41 10.73
CA GLU A 141 -14.72 -29.63 11.02
C GLU A 141 -13.49 -29.37 11.89
N ALA A 142 -12.91 -28.16 11.80
CA ALA A 142 -11.79 -27.71 12.62
C ALA A 142 -12.22 -27.02 13.93
N ALA A 143 -13.52 -26.76 14.14
CA ALA A 143 -14.03 -25.97 15.25
C ALA A 143 -13.91 -26.72 16.58
N GLY A 144 -13.27 -26.08 17.56
CA GLY A 144 -13.32 -26.47 18.97
C GLY A 144 -14.32 -25.61 19.75
N ALA A 145 -14.53 -25.95 21.03
CA ALA A 145 -15.40 -25.19 21.94
C ALA A 145 -15.00 -23.69 22.10
N THR A 146 -13.75 -23.36 21.78
CA THR A 146 -13.13 -22.03 21.90
C THR A 146 -13.12 -21.22 20.60
N MET A 147 -13.75 -21.70 19.53
CA MET A 147 -13.72 -21.10 18.18
C MET A 147 -13.94 -19.59 18.15
N ILE A 148 -14.88 -19.07 18.93
CA ILE A 148 -15.18 -17.63 18.98
C ILE A 148 -13.97 -16.79 19.40
N ARG A 149 -13.16 -17.29 20.36
CA ARG A 149 -12.02 -16.59 20.97
C ARG A 149 -10.75 -16.68 20.10
N GLU A 150 -10.61 -17.72 19.30
CA GLU A 150 -9.42 -17.99 18.48
C GLU A 150 -9.43 -17.28 17.11
N ARG A 151 -10.52 -16.60 16.75
CA ARG A 151 -10.62 -15.89 15.47
C ARG A 151 -9.65 -14.70 15.45
N LYS A 152 -8.80 -14.65 14.43
CA LYS A 152 -7.85 -13.55 14.21
C LYS A 152 -8.29 -12.74 13.00
N LEU A 153 -8.08 -11.43 13.04
CA LEU A 153 -8.30 -10.56 11.89
C LEU A 153 -6.93 -10.18 11.35
N GLU A 154 -6.61 -10.65 10.16
CA GLU A 154 -5.31 -10.45 9.52
C GLU A 154 -5.42 -9.41 8.41
N GLU A 155 -4.39 -8.58 8.27
CA GLU A 155 -4.28 -7.61 7.17
C GLU A 155 -3.78 -8.32 5.92
N PHE A 156 -4.59 -8.29 4.86
CA PHE A 156 -4.29 -8.91 3.56
C PHE A 156 -3.68 -7.91 2.56
N GLY A 157 -3.67 -6.63 2.94
CA GLY A 157 -3.06 -5.53 2.21
C GLY A 157 -4.06 -4.57 1.59
N VAL A 158 -3.52 -3.61 0.84
CA VAL A 158 -4.29 -2.53 0.21
C VAL A 158 -4.70 -2.89 -1.21
N ARG A 159 -5.95 -2.56 -1.56
CA ARG A 159 -6.53 -2.66 -2.90
C ARG A 159 -7.17 -1.33 -3.28
N TYR A 160 -7.43 -1.16 -4.57
CA TYR A 160 -7.94 0.10 -5.10
C TYR A 160 -9.09 -0.21 -6.06
N GLY A 161 -10.19 0.53 -5.95
CA GLY A 161 -11.38 0.36 -6.76
C GLY A 161 -12.63 0.20 -5.90
N GLU A 162 -13.70 -0.30 -6.50
CA GLU A 162 -14.97 -0.46 -5.81
C GLU A 162 -14.90 -1.58 -4.76
N PRO A 163 -15.39 -1.37 -3.52
CA PRO A 163 -15.29 -2.35 -2.45
C PRO A 163 -15.85 -3.74 -2.81
N GLN A 164 -16.92 -3.78 -3.60
CA GLN A 164 -17.53 -5.05 -4.02
C GLN A 164 -16.69 -5.80 -5.05
N GLU A 165 -16.03 -5.10 -5.98
CA GLU A 165 -15.12 -5.72 -6.95
C GLU A 165 -13.89 -6.28 -6.25
N ILE A 166 -13.35 -5.53 -5.27
CA ILE A 166 -12.25 -5.96 -4.42
C ILE A 166 -12.63 -7.23 -3.65
N LEU A 167 -13.83 -7.28 -3.05
CA LEU A 167 -14.33 -8.48 -2.35
C LEU A 167 -14.34 -9.70 -3.27
N GLU A 168 -14.89 -9.58 -4.48
CA GLU A 168 -14.98 -10.71 -5.43
C GLU A 168 -13.63 -11.11 -6.03
N GLU A 169 -12.68 -10.18 -6.20
CA GLU A 169 -11.30 -10.51 -6.57
C GLU A 169 -10.60 -11.30 -5.46
N VAL A 170 -10.59 -10.77 -4.23
CA VAL A 170 -9.93 -11.40 -3.08
C VAL A 170 -10.58 -12.76 -2.77
N LYS A 171 -11.89 -12.88 -2.92
CA LYS A 171 -12.60 -14.15 -2.77
C LYS A 171 -12.12 -15.20 -3.75
N ARG A 172 -11.96 -14.86 -5.03
CA ARG A 172 -11.44 -15.79 -6.05
C ARG A 172 -9.99 -16.18 -5.78
N GLU A 173 -9.18 -15.24 -5.32
CA GLU A 173 -7.78 -15.47 -4.94
C GLU A 173 -7.66 -16.43 -3.74
N LEU A 174 -8.44 -16.20 -2.68
CA LEU A 174 -8.49 -17.10 -1.53
C LEU A 174 -9.05 -18.46 -1.91
N ASP A 175 -10.10 -18.51 -2.71
CA ASP A 175 -10.67 -19.77 -3.20
C ASP A 175 -9.65 -20.61 -3.98
N ALA A 176 -8.82 -19.95 -4.81
CA ALA A 176 -7.72 -20.59 -5.52
C ALA A 176 -6.57 -21.02 -4.58
N ALA A 177 -6.13 -20.15 -3.68
CA ALA A 177 -4.99 -20.42 -2.78
C ALA A 177 -5.27 -21.51 -1.73
N TYR A 178 -6.54 -21.75 -1.40
CA TYR A 178 -6.99 -22.77 -0.46
C TYR A 178 -7.65 -23.92 -1.21
N THR A 179 -6.80 -24.77 -1.77
CA THR A 179 -7.20 -26.04 -2.39
C THR A 179 -7.81 -27.00 -1.36
N ASP A 180 -8.59 -27.97 -1.81
CA ASP A 180 -9.18 -29.00 -0.93
C ASP A 180 -8.11 -29.81 -0.19
N GLU A 181 -6.92 -29.98 -0.79
CA GLU A 181 -5.77 -30.58 -0.13
C GLU A 181 -5.27 -29.71 1.04
N ARG A 182 -5.16 -28.39 0.83
CA ARG A 182 -4.73 -27.46 1.88
C ARG A 182 -5.73 -27.39 3.03
N LEU A 183 -7.03 -27.31 2.72
CA LEU A 183 -8.08 -27.29 3.73
C LEU A 183 -8.08 -28.58 4.56
N ARG A 184 -7.98 -29.75 3.94
CA ARG A 184 -7.86 -31.03 4.65
C ARG A 184 -6.64 -31.09 5.56
N GLY A 185 -5.50 -30.56 5.12
CA GLY A 185 -4.30 -30.45 5.95
C GLY A 185 -4.51 -29.60 7.19
N LEU A 186 -5.14 -28.42 7.05
CA LEU A 186 -5.46 -27.53 8.16
C LEU A 186 -6.46 -28.16 9.14
N ILE A 187 -7.48 -28.86 8.63
CA ILE A 187 -8.45 -29.60 9.46
C ILE A 187 -7.73 -30.69 10.27
N ALA A 188 -6.87 -31.48 9.64
CA ALA A 188 -6.13 -32.54 10.31
C ALA A 188 -5.20 -31.99 11.41
N GLN A 189 -4.50 -30.88 11.15
CA GLN A 189 -3.68 -30.21 12.16
C GLN A 189 -4.54 -29.68 13.33
N ALA A 190 -5.70 -29.08 13.03
CA ALA A 190 -6.61 -28.58 14.07
C ALA A 190 -7.17 -29.70 14.95
N GLN A 191 -7.51 -30.86 14.36
CA GLN A 191 -7.99 -32.04 15.07
C GLN A 191 -6.89 -32.68 15.92
N ALA A 192 -5.67 -32.78 15.39
CA ALA A 192 -4.51 -33.27 16.12
C ALA A 192 -4.17 -32.38 17.32
N ALA A 193 -4.21 -31.06 17.15
CA ALA A 193 -4.00 -30.10 18.23
C ALA A 193 -5.08 -30.21 19.32
N ALA A 194 -6.35 -30.40 18.93
CA ALA A 194 -7.43 -30.62 19.89
C ALA A 194 -7.28 -31.93 20.68
N ALA A 195 -6.81 -33.01 20.02
CA ALA A 195 -6.56 -34.29 20.67
C ALA A 195 -5.38 -34.26 21.65
N ALA A 196 -4.40 -33.37 21.44
CA ALA A 196 -3.23 -33.22 22.30
C ALA A 196 -3.52 -32.60 23.69
N GLY A 197 -4.74 -32.08 23.93
CA GLY A 197 -5.30 -31.93 25.27
C GLY A 197 -4.69 -30.88 26.22
N GLY A 198 -4.04 -29.83 25.70
CA GLY A 198 -3.51 -28.73 26.54
C GLY A 198 -4.50 -27.58 26.77
N GLU A 199 -4.49 -26.97 27.96
CA GLU A 199 -5.16 -25.68 28.25
C GLU A 199 -4.50 -24.48 27.54
N ALA A 200 -3.35 -24.69 26.90
CA ALA A 200 -2.62 -23.66 26.16
C ALA A 200 -3.29 -23.36 24.80
N GLU A 201 -3.21 -22.10 24.36
CA GLU A 201 -3.64 -21.70 23.02
C GLU A 201 -2.91 -22.58 21.99
N PRO A 202 -3.64 -23.27 21.09
CA PRO A 202 -3.02 -24.20 20.15
C PRO A 202 -2.04 -23.46 19.25
N ALA A 203 -0.89 -24.10 18.99
CA ALA A 203 0.12 -23.53 18.11
C ALA A 203 -0.49 -23.17 16.74
N PRO A 204 -0.04 -22.08 16.10
CA PRO A 204 -0.45 -21.75 14.74
C PRO A 204 -0.25 -22.96 13.82
N PRO A 205 -1.16 -23.19 12.85
CA PRO A 205 -1.00 -24.28 11.90
C PRO A 205 0.33 -24.14 11.16
N GLU A 206 1.01 -25.27 10.98
CA GLU A 206 2.25 -25.31 10.22
C GLU A 206 1.96 -25.01 8.74
N PRO A 207 2.68 -24.03 8.14
CA PRO A 207 2.57 -23.77 6.71
C PRO A 207 2.89 -25.03 5.90
N GLN A 208 2.21 -25.20 4.76
CA GLN A 208 2.60 -26.25 3.82
C GLN A 208 4.04 -26.03 3.35
N ALA A 209 4.85 -27.09 3.34
CA ALA A 209 6.21 -27.01 2.82
C ALA A 209 6.22 -26.41 1.41
N PRO A 210 7.16 -25.54 1.02
CA PRO A 210 7.23 -25.01 -0.34
C PRO A 210 7.30 -26.13 -1.38
N LEU A 211 6.73 -25.88 -2.56
CA LEU A 211 6.90 -26.79 -3.69
C LEU A 211 8.38 -26.80 -4.13
N THR A 212 8.86 -27.96 -4.59
CA THR A 212 10.16 -28.00 -5.29
C THR A 212 10.09 -27.18 -6.57
N GLN A 213 11.25 -26.75 -7.10
CA GLN A 213 11.30 -25.96 -8.34
C GLN A 213 10.65 -26.70 -9.52
N SER A 214 10.81 -28.03 -9.59
CA SER A 214 10.19 -28.86 -10.63
C SER A 214 8.67 -28.92 -10.49
N GLU A 215 8.16 -29.15 -9.27
CA GLU A 215 6.71 -29.19 -9.02
C GLU A 215 6.07 -27.82 -9.28
N LEU A 216 6.72 -26.73 -8.86
CA LEU A 216 6.24 -25.38 -9.13
C LEU A 216 6.16 -25.12 -10.64
N ALA A 217 7.21 -25.48 -11.39
CA ALA A 217 7.24 -25.33 -12.84
C ALA A 217 6.14 -26.14 -13.55
N GLU A 218 5.86 -27.36 -13.08
CA GLU A 218 4.77 -28.19 -13.59
C GLU A 218 3.40 -27.55 -13.30
N ARG A 219 3.15 -27.16 -12.05
CA ARG A 219 1.88 -26.56 -11.62
C ARG A 219 1.60 -25.23 -12.32
N LEU A 220 2.63 -24.44 -12.61
CA LEU A 220 2.52 -23.20 -13.38
C LEU A 220 2.11 -23.42 -14.85
N ARG A 221 2.06 -24.66 -15.35
CA ARG A 221 1.54 -25.00 -16.68
C ARG A 221 0.13 -25.60 -16.62
N ALA A 222 -0.47 -25.69 -15.43
CA ALA A 222 -1.82 -26.21 -15.28
C ALA A 222 -2.82 -25.39 -16.12
N PRO A 223 -3.82 -26.03 -16.75
CA PRO A 223 -4.80 -25.34 -17.59
C PRO A 223 -5.62 -24.33 -16.80
N GLN A 224 -6.00 -24.69 -15.57
CA GLN A 224 -6.77 -23.82 -14.69
C GLN A 224 -5.86 -22.81 -13.98
N TRP A 225 -6.27 -21.54 -13.99
CA TRP A 225 -5.48 -20.49 -13.36
C TRP A 225 -5.44 -20.64 -11.84
N GLN A 226 -6.45 -21.26 -11.24
CA GLN A 226 -6.52 -21.51 -9.80
C GLN A 226 -5.36 -22.37 -9.33
N ASP A 227 -5.01 -23.41 -10.10
CA ASP A 227 -3.88 -24.29 -9.79
C ASP A 227 -2.54 -23.54 -9.89
N ARG A 228 -2.39 -22.68 -10.89
CA ARG A 228 -1.21 -21.83 -11.07
C ARG A 228 -1.09 -20.80 -9.94
N TYR A 229 -2.20 -20.17 -9.57
CA TYR A 229 -2.25 -19.21 -8.46
C TYR A 229 -1.95 -19.89 -7.12
N ALA A 230 -2.53 -21.06 -6.85
CA ALA A 230 -2.26 -21.84 -5.64
C ALA A 230 -0.78 -22.23 -5.51
N ALA A 231 -0.15 -22.61 -6.62
CA ALA A 231 1.26 -22.96 -6.65
C ALA A 231 2.15 -21.74 -6.33
N LEU A 232 1.86 -20.57 -6.92
CA LEU A 232 2.54 -19.32 -6.54
C LEU A 232 2.26 -18.95 -5.08
N ALA A 233 1.01 -19.02 -4.62
CA ALA A 233 0.66 -18.65 -3.24
C ALA A 233 1.34 -19.52 -2.17
N ARG A 234 1.81 -20.72 -2.53
CA ARG A 234 2.60 -21.62 -1.66
C ARG A 234 4.11 -21.39 -1.75
N MET A 235 4.59 -20.63 -2.73
CA MET A 235 6.00 -20.38 -2.89
C MET A 235 6.51 -19.33 -1.89
N LYS A 236 7.76 -19.49 -1.46
CA LYS A 236 8.53 -18.42 -0.85
C LYS A 236 9.45 -17.84 -1.92
N PRO A 237 9.31 -16.56 -2.31
CA PRO A 237 10.13 -15.95 -3.35
C PRO A 237 11.62 -16.06 -3.03
N ASP A 238 12.39 -16.50 -4.01
CA ASP A 238 13.84 -16.60 -4.00
C ASP A 238 14.41 -16.32 -5.41
N ALA A 239 15.66 -15.85 -5.47
CA ALA A 239 16.30 -15.44 -6.73
C ALA A 239 16.33 -16.56 -7.79
N GLU A 240 16.46 -17.82 -7.37
CA GLU A 240 16.45 -18.98 -8.29
C GLU A 240 15.12 -19.16 -9.04
N GLN A 241 14.05 -18.54 -8.53
CA GLN A 241 12.70 -18.66 -9.09
C GLN A 241 12.38 -17.51 -10.06
N LEU A 242 13.30 -16.57 -10.28
CA LEU A 242 13.13 -15.47 -11.23
C LEU A 242 12.62 -15.93 -12.61
N PRO A 243 13.13 -17.02 -13.23
CA PRO A 243 12.62 -17.47 -14.53
C PRO A 243 11.14 -17.89 -14.49
N LEU A 244 10.68 -18.47 -13.39
CA LEU A 244 9.29 -18.88 -13.19
C LEU A 244 8.40 -17.64 -12.98
N LEU A 245 8.85 -16.68 -12.18
CA LEU A 245 8.13 -15.43 -11.95
C LEU A 245 8.04 -14.57 -13.22
N ALA A 246 9.12 -14.50 -14.01
CA ALA A 246 9.14 -13.83 -15.31
C ALA A 246 8.21 -14.49 -16.35
N THR A 247 7.88 -15.77 -16.17
CA THR A 247 6.82 -16.45 -16.95
C THR A 247 5.44 -16.11 -16.39
N ALA A 248 5.26 -16.19 -15.06
CA ALA A 248 3.99 -15.95 -14.40
C ALA A 248 3.47 -14.51 -14.55
N VAL A 249 4.36 -13.52 -14.69
CA VAL A 249 3.97 -12.13 -14.97
C VAL A 249 3.31 -11.96 -16.35
N ARG A 250 3.38 -12.98 -17.22
CA ARG A 250 2.74 -13.02 -18.56
C ARG A 250 1.54 -13.96 -18.62
N ASP A 251 1.07 -14.45 -17.47
CA ASP A 251 -0.05 -15.38 -17.37
C ASP A 251 -1.34 -14.82 -17.99
N ALA A 252 -2.16 -15.69 -18.58
CA ALA A 252 -3.45 -15.30 -19.14
C ALA A 252 -4.39 -14.67 -18.08
N HIS A 253 -4.31 -15.11 -16.82
CA HIS A 253 -5.18 -14.64 -15.75
C HIS A 253 -4.53 -13.52 -14.92
N MET A 254 -5.29 -12.45 -14.72
CA MET A 254 -4.83 -11.22 -14.06
C MET A 254 -4.28 -11.46 -12.64
N SER A 255 -4.95 -12.26 -11.82
CA SER A 255 -4.51 -12.50 -10.42
C SER A 255 -3.16 -13.22 -10.34
N VAL A 256 -2.85 -14.09 -11.31
CA VAL A 256 -1.55 -14.77 -11.39
C VAL A 256 -0.46 -13.76 -11.73
N ARG A 257 -0.70 -12.91 -12.74
CA ARG A 257 0.23 -11.83 -13.11
C ARG A 257 0.48 -10.88 -11.94
N ARG A 258 -0.59 -10.44 -11.25
CA ARG A 258 -0.51 -9.51 -10.12
C ARG A 258 0.30 -10.07 -8.97
N LEU A 259 0.10 -11.35 -8.61
CA LEU A 259 0.88 -12.00 -7.56
C LEU A 259 2.35 -12.17 -7.97
N ALA A 260 2.62 -12.50 -9.24
CA ALA A 260 3.99 -12.59 -9.74
C ALA A 260 4.74 -11.23 -9.67
N VAL A 261 4.05 -10.10 -9.94
CA VAL A 261 4.62 -8.76 -9.77
C VAL A 261 5.05 -8.50 -8.32
N VAL A 262 4.19 -8.84 -7.35
CA VAL A 262 4.53 -8.70 -5.92
C VAL A 262 5.80 -9.49 -5.59
N TYR A 263 5.84 -10.76 -5.99
CA TYR A 263 7.00 -11.62 -5.71
C TYR A 263 8.27 -11.22 -6.43
N LEU A 264 8.20 -10.69 -7.66
CA LEU A 264 9.34 -10.06 -8.33
C LEU A 264 9.89 -8.89 -7.50
N GLY A 265 9.01 -8.12 -6.87
CA GLY A 265 9.35 -7.08 -5.90
C GLY A 265 10.07 -7.61 -4.67
N ASP A 266 9.60 -8.73 -4.13
CA ASP A 266 10.17 -9.37 -2.95
C ASP A 266 11.58 -9.94 -3.21
N LEU A 267 11.93 -10.25 -4.45
CA LEU A 267 13.28 -10.71 -4.80
C LEU A 267 14.35 -9.65 -4.54
N ARG A 268 14.01 -8.35 -4.73
CA ARG A 268 14.93 -7.22 -4.51
C ARG A 268 16.28 -7.33 -5.25
N ILE A 269 16.27 -7.92 -6.46
CA ILE A 269 17.45 -8.05 -7.33
C ILE A 269 17.28 -7.26 -8.62
N PRO A 270 18.35 -6.69 -9.22
CA PRO A 270 18.28 -5.92 -10.46
C PRO A 270 17.64 -6.69 -11.62
N GLU A 271 17.84 -8.00 -11.70
CA GLU A 271 17.32 -8.87 -12.74
C GLU A 271 15.79 -9.00 -12.71
N ALA A 272 15.14 -8.63 -11.60
CA ALA A 272 13.68 -8.58 -11.49
C ALA A 272 13.08 -7.31 -12.11
N LEU A 273 13.87 -6.26 -12.36
CA LEU A 273 13.39 -4.98 -12.87
C LEU A 273 12.82 -5.07 -14.31
N PRO A 274 13.45 -5.73 -15.29
CA PRO A 274 12.89 -5.78 -16.65
C PRO A 274 11.49 -6.43 -16.71
N PRO A 275 11.20 -7.54 -16.01
CA PRO A 275 9.83 -8.04 -15.87
C PRO A 275 8.85 -7.03 -15.25
N LEU A 276 9.26 -6.27 -14.23
CA LEU A 276 8.44 -5.24 -13.59
C LEU A 276 8.16 -4.06 -14.53
N PHE A 277 9.14 -3.64 -15.35
CA PHE A 277 8.93 -2.62 -16.38
C PHE A 277 7.92 -3.07 -17.43
N GLY A 278 7.92 -4.36 -17.79
CA GLY A 278 6.88 -4.94 -18.64
C GLY A 278 5.50 -4.90 -17.98
N ALA A 279 5.41 -5.16 -16.68
CA ALA A 279 4.16 -5.13 -15.93
C ALA A 279 3.54 -3.73 -15.81
N LEU A 280 4.34 -2.65 -15.91
CA LEU A 280 3.83 -1.28 -16.07
C LEU A 280 3.02 -1.07 -17.37
N LYS A 281 3.06 -2.02 -18.31
CA LYS A 281 2.33 -1.96 -19.59
C LYS A 281 1.24 -3.04 -19.69
N ASP A 282 0.90 -3.68 -18.57
CA ASP A 282 -0.12 -4.73 -18.52
C ASP A 282 -1.51 -4.24 -18.97
N SER A 283 -2.34 -5.12 -19.51
CA SER A 283 -3.71 -4.79 -19.90
C SER A 283 -4.60 -4.40 -18.71
N SER A 284 -4.32 -4.93 -17.53
CA SER A 284 -5.03 -4.61 -16.29
C SER A 284 -4.37 -3.44 -15.55
N ALA A 285 -5.16 -2.39 -15.28
CA ALA A 285 -4.70 -1.27 -14.45
C ALA A 285 -4.28 -1.71 -13.03
N ALA A 286 -4.88 -2.78 -12.50
CA ALA A 286 -4.50 -3.32 -11.19
C ALA A 286 -3.08 -3.90 -11.18
N VAL A 287 -2.67 -4.55 -12.29
CA VAL A 287 -1.31 -5.08 -12.45
C VAL A 287 -0.31 -3.94 -12.67
N ARG A 288 -0.63 -2.97 -13.55
CA ARG A 288 0.22 -1.78 -13.78
C ARG A 288 0.46 -1.00 -12.50
N ARG A 289 -0.59 -0.76 -11.71
CA ARG A 289 -0.47 -0.12 -10.39
C ARG A 289 0.40 -0.92 -9.45
N THR A 290 0.18 -2.24 -9.35
CA THR A 290 1.00 -3.11 -8.50
C THR A 290 2.48 -3.03 -8.90
N ALA A 291 2.78 -2.98 -10.20
CA ALA A 291 4.15 -2.79 -10.68
C ALA A 291 4.72 -1.42 -10.28
N GLY A 292 3.92 -0.35 -10.38
CA GLY A 292 4.30 0.99 -9.91
C GLY A 292 4.57 1.05 -8.40
N ASP A 293 3.71 0.42 -7.59
CA ASP A 293 3.89 0.29 -6.14
C ASP A 293 5.20 -0.46 -5.84
N THR A 294 5.39 -1.63 -6.45
CA THR A 294 6.57 -2.47 -6.28
C THR A 294 7.86 -1.73 -6.65
N LEU A 295 7.88 -1.03 -7.78
CA LEU A 295 9.05 -0.27 -8.22
C LEU A 295 9.33 0.94 -7.32
N SER A 296 8.30 1.57 -6.74
CA SER A 296 8.45 2.62 -5.72
C SER A 296 9.06 2.07 -4.45
N ASP A 297 8.61 0.89 -4.00
CA ASP A 297 9.16 0.25 -2.82
C ASP A 297 10.64 -0.17 -3.03
N ILE A 298 11.02 -0.55 -4.26
CA ILE A 298 12.41 -0.83 -4.62
C ILE A 298 13.23 0.47 -4.65
N GLY A 299 12.74 1.50 -5.34
CA GLY A 299 13.42 2.80 -5.45
C GLY A 299 14.68 2.78 -6.31
N ASP A 300 14.78 1.85 -7.28
CA ASP A 300 15.93 1.77 -8.18
C ASP A 300 15.84 2.83 -9.30
N PRO A 301 16.86 3.68 -9.49
CA PRO A 301 16.88 4.70 -10.55
C PRO A 301 16.65 4.16 -11.97
N ALA A 302 16.93 2.89 -12.24
CA ALA A 302 16.63 2.27 -13.54
C ALA A 302 15.13 2.32 -13.89
N ALA A 303 14.24 2.50 -12.90
CA ALA A 303 12.81 2.65 -13.11
C ALA A 303 12.37 4.07 -13.53
N ILE A 304 13.26 5.08 -13.52
CA ILE A 304 12.92 6.47 -13.89
C ILE A 304 12.31 6.55 -15.29
N GLY A 305 12.97 5.98 -16.31
CA GLY A 305 12.45 5.98 -17.68
C GLY A 305 11.07 5.31 -17.81
N PRO A 306 10.90 4.06 -17.35
CA PRO A 306 9.60 3.39 -17.33
C PRO A 306 8.51 4.16 -16.57
N MET A 307 8.85 4.85 -15.47
CA MET A 307 7.92 5.67 -14.70
C MET A 307 7.55 6.96 -15.42
N VAL A 308 8.48 7.60 -16.13
CA VAL A 308 8.18 8.72 -17.03
C VAL A 308 7.18 8.31 -18.10
N GLU A 309 7.29 7.11 -18.68
CA GLU A 309 6.27 6.60 -19.61
C GLU A 309 4.91 6.40 -18.92
N ALA A 310 4.90 5.87 -17.68
CA ALA A 310 3.68 5.61 -16.91
C ALA A 310 2.93 6.89 -16.48
N LEU A 311 3.54 8.08 -16.56
CA LEU A 311 2.85 9.37 -16.41
C LEU A 311 1.76 9.59 -17.47
N ALA A 312 1.79 8.87 -18.60
CA ALA A 312 0.78 8.95 -19.65
C ALA A 312 -0.31 7.87 -19.54
N ASP A 313 -0.34 7.08 -18.46
CA ASP A 313 -1.29 5.97 -18.31
C ASP A 313 -2.75 6.45 -18.29
N GLY A 314 -3.66 5.67 -18.88
CA GLY A 314 -5.10 5.97 -18.84
C GLY A 314 -5.70 5.93 -17.44
N ASN A 315 -5.09 5.21 -16.50
CA ASN A 315 -5.53 5.12 -15.12
C ASN A 315 -4.80 6.13 -14.21
N LYS A 316 -5.58 6.98 -13.52
CA LYS A 316 -5.05 8.04 -12.65
C LYS A 316 -4.17 7.56 -11.51
N LEU A 317 -4.43 6.37 -10.95
CA LEU A 317 -3.61 5.80 -9.87
C LEU A 317 -2.22 5.41 -10.37
N VAL A 318 -2.13 4.90 -11.60
CA VAL A 318 -0.85 4.57 -12.23
C VAL A 318 -0.06 5.86 -12.47
N ARG A 319 -0.70 6.91 -13.02
CA ARG A 319 -0.07 8.23 -13.18
C ARG A 319 0.39 8.83 -11.86
N TRP A 320 -0.44 8.75 -10.81
CA TRP A 320 -0.08 9.24 -9.48
C TRP A 320 1.14 8.51 -8.92
N ARG A 321 1.18 7.17 -9.05
CA ARG A 321 2.33 6.37 -8.59
C ARG A 321 3.60 6.70 -9.36
N ALA A 322 3.50 6.92 -10.66
CA ALA A 322 4.62 7.39 -11.47
C ALA A 322 5.13 8.75 -11.01
N ALA A 323 4.24 9.74 -10.84
CA ALA A 323 4.63 11.07 -10.35
C ALA A 323 5.26 11.01 -8.95
N ARG A 324 4.73 10.15 -8.08
CA ARG A 324 5.29 9.93 -6.74
C ARG A 324 6.68 9.29 -6.78
N PHE A 325 6.87 8.24 -7.57
CA PHE A 325 8.19 7.63 -7.76
C PHE A 325 9.21 8.68 -8.20
N LEU A 326 8.85 9.50 -9.20
CA LEU A 326 9.76 10.51 -9.76
C LEU A 326 10.04 11.65 -8.78
N TYR A 327 9.08 12.00 -7.91
CA TYR A 327 9.33 12.89 -6.76
C TYR A 327 10.37 12.29 -5.80
N GLU A 328 10.22 11.01 -5.43
CA GLU A 328 11.14 10.33 -4.50
C GLU A 328 12.55 10.17 -5.10
N ALA A 329 12.62 9.91 -6.41
CA ALA A 329 13.87 9.81 -7.17
C ALA A 329 14.57 11.17 -7.35
N GLY A 330 13.83 12.24 -7.61
CA GLY A 330 14.36 13.61 -7.75
C GLY A 330 15.33 13.80 -8.93
N ASP A 331 15.19 13.01 -9.99
CA ASP A 331 16.11 13.04 -11.14
C ASP A 331 15.68 14.06 -12.21
N GLU A 332 16.63 14.90 -12.64
CA GLU A 332 16.40 15.99 -13.60
C GLU A 332 15.91 15.48 -14.98
N SER A 333 16.23 14.24 -15.37
CA SER A 333 15.77 13.66 -16.64
C SER A 333 14.23 13.53 -16.72
N ALA A 334 13.54 13.52 -15.58
CA ALA A 334 12.08 13.46 -15.51
C ALA A 334 11.41 14.85 -15.55
N LEU A 335 12.16 15.94 -15.39
CA LEU A 335 11.64 17.28 -15.15
C LEU A 335 10.66 17.75 -16.24
N GLU A 336 11.04 17.59 -17.50
CA GLU A 336 10.21 18.03 -18.63
C GLU A 336 8.90 17.24 -18.74
N ALA A 337 8.90 15.95 -18.38
CA ALA A 337 7.68 15.16 -18.36
C ALA A 337 6.77 15.59 -17.21
N LEU A 338 7.34 15.82 -16.03
CA LEU A 338 6.60 16.28 -14.85
C LEU A 338 5.98 17.67 -15.06
N LYS A 339 6.69 18.61 -15.70
CA LYS A 339 6.15 19.94 -16.07
C LYS A 339 4.93 19.84 -16.98
N ARG A 340 4.94 18.92 -17.95
CA ARG A 340 3.77 18.69 -18.82
C ARG A 340 2.58 18.15 -18.04
N VAL A 341 2.81 17.20 -17.12
CA VAL A 341 1.76 16.67 -16.25
C VAL A 341 1.21 17.77 -15.34
N ALA A 342 2.07 18.54 -14.67
CA ALA A 342 1.67 19.67 -13.83
C ALA A 342 0.79 20.68 -14.58
N ALA A 343 1.09 20.96 -15.86
CA ALA A 343 0.35 21.94 -16.65
C ALA A 343 -1.02 21.44 -17.17
N ALA A 344 -1.18 20.14 -17.43
CA ALA A 344 -2.32 19.63 -18.21
C ALA A 344 -3.12 18.52 -17.53
N GLU A 345 -2.68 17.98 -16.39
CA GLU A 345 -3.32 16.86 -15.73
C GLU A 345 -4.69 17.25 -15.14
N PRO A 346 -5.79 16.60 -15.54
CA PRO A 346 -7.12 16.90 -15.00
C PRO A 346 -7.27 16.48 -13.53
N GLU A 347 -6.66 15.35 -13.14
CA GLU A 347 -6.82 14.80 -11.78
C GLU A 347 -5.95 15.58 -10.79
N PHE A 348 -6.60 16.30 -9.88
CA PHE A 348 -5.95 17.20 -8.91
C PHE A 348 -4.78 16.54 -8.16
N GLU A 349 -4.98 15.31 -7.65
CA GLU A 349 -3.97 14.63 -6.84
C GLU A 349 -2.73 14.24 -7.67
N VAL A 350 -2.91 13.89 -8.95
CA VAL A 350 -1.80 13.61 -9.88
C VAL A 350 -1.07 14.92 -10.22
N ARG A 351 -1.81 15.98 -10.53
CA ARG A 351 -1.25 17.30 -10.86
C ARG A 351 -0.43 17.86 -9.70
N LEU A 352 -0.98 17.84 -8.49
CA LEU A 352 -0.29 18.28 -7.27
C LEU A 352 1.00 17.48 -7.07
N GLN A 353 0.95 16.14 -7.20
CA GLN A 353 2.14 15.31 -7.05
C GLN A 353 3.24 15.66 -8.08
N ALA A 354 2.85 15.98 -9.32
CA ALA A 354 3.78 16.39 -10.36
C ALA A 354 4.37 17.79 -10.11
N GLU A 355 3.57 18.79 -9.75
CA GLU A 355 4.04 20.13 -9.36
C GLU A 355 5.08 20.07 -8.24
N MET A 356 4.84 19.17 -7.29
CA MET A 356 5.73 18.91 -6.19
C MET A 356 7.06 18.26 -6.60
N ALA A 357 7.01 17.30 -7.53
CA ALA A 357 8.21 16.72 -8.12
C ALA A 357 9.03 17.78 -8.87
N VAL A 358 8.37 18.65 -9.63
CA VAL A 358 9.03 19.78 -10.32
C VAL A 358 9.71 20.70 -9.32
N ALA A 359 8.98 21.20 -8.31
CA ALA A 359 9.52 22.11 -7.32
C ALA A 359 10.73 21.52 -6.58
N ARG A 360 10.66 20.23 -6.21
CA ARG A 360 11.78 19.51 -5.58
C ARG A 360 13.04 19.52 -6.44
N ILE A 361 12.90 19.11 -7.71
CA ILE A 361 14.01 19.01 -8.66
C ILE A 361 14.60 20.39 -8.93
N GLU A 362 13.76 21.41 -9.15
CA GLU A 362 14.23 22.78 -9.45
C GLU A 362 14.91 23.46 -8.24
N ASN A 363 14.48 23.14 -7.02
CA ASN A 363 15.10 23.64 -5.79
C ASN A 363 16.41 22.91 -5.42
N GLY A 364 16.79 21.87 -6.18
CA GLY A 364 18.00 21.09 -5.92
C GLY A 364 17.97 20.29 -4.62
N GLU A 365 16.78 19.91 -4.15
CA GLU A 365 16.64 19.07 -2.95
C GLU A 365 17.17 17.66 -3.24
N GLU A 366 18.07 17.16 -2.38
CA GLU A 366 18.62 15.78 -2.52
C GLU A 366 17.49 14.75 -2.60
N ALA A 367 17.65 13.71 -3.42
CA ALA A 367 16.68 12.62 -3.52
C ALA A 367 16.30 12.08 -2.13
N ALA A 368 15.00 12.02 -1.82
CA ALA A 368 14.53 11.49 -0.55
C ALA A 368 14.89 10.01 -0.43
N GLY A 369 14.99 9.32 -1.59
CA GLY A 369 15.08 7.87 -1.66
C GLY A 369 13.75 7.24 -1.29
N SER A 370 13.56 5.96 -1.63
CA SER A 370 12.38 5.23 -1.20
C SER A 370 12.32 5.15 0.32
N VAL A 371 11.12 4.94 0.89
CA VAL A 371 10.94 4.73 2.33
C VAL A 371 11.89 3.64 2.85
N TRP A 372 12.15 2.59 2.06
CA TRP A 372 13.10 1.55 2.40
C TRP A 372 14.55 2.04 2.43
N GLN A 373 15.00 2.83 1.45
CA GLN A 373 16.35 3.43 1.47
C GLN A 373 16.53 4.34 2.70
N GLN A 374 15.48 5.07 3.09
CA GLN A 374 15.49 5.88 4.31
C GLN A 374 15.60 4.99 5.56
N MET A 375 14.83 3.90 5.65
CA MET A 375 14.91 2.93 6.76
C MET A 375 16.27 2.22 6.83
N THR A 376 16.86 1.83 5.70
CA THR A 376 18.19 1.20 5.65
C THR A 376 19.28 2.15 6.11
N ARG A 377 19.29 3.41 5.62
CA ARG A 377 20.22 4.45 6.10
C ARG A 377 20.06 4.70 7.60
N MET A 378 18.83 4.72 8.13
CA MET A 378 18.59 4.87 9.57
C MET A 378 19.19 3.70 10.37
N ARG A 379 19.01 2.45 9.92
CA ARG A 379 19.58 1.26 10.60
C ARG A 379 21.10 1.23 10.56
N GLU A 380 21.71 1.61 9.44
CA GLU A 380 23.17 1.69 9.31
C GLU A 380 23.75 2.78 10.24
N GLN A 381 23.09 3.95 10.32
CA GLN A 381 23.47 5.02 11.24
C GLN A 381 23.31 4.65 12.72
N GLU A 382 22.33 3.82 13.07
CA GLU A 382 22.16 3.28 14.43
C GLU A 382 23.27 2.26 14.76
N GLN A 383 23.62 1.38 13.83
CA GLN A 383 24.69 0.40 14.03
C GLN A 383 26.08 1.03 14.15
N ASP A 384 26.36 2.10 13.41
CA ASP A 384 27.64 2.80 13.52
C ASP A 384 27.76 3.59 14.83
N LYS A 385 26.64 4.13 15.36
CA LYS A 385 26.62 4.78 16.68
C LYS A 385 26.84 3.82 17.84
N ASP A 386 26.37 2.57 17.74
CA ASP A 386 26.64 1.56 18.76
C ASP A 386 28.09 1.06 18.70
N LYS A 387 28.68 0.96 17.51
CA LYS A 387 30.11 0.59 17.34
C LYS A 387 31.08 1.63 17.89
N ASP A 388 30.72 2.91 17.87
CA ASP A 388 31.56 3.97 18.45
C ASP A 388 31.41 4.05 19.99
N LYS A 389 30.27 3.63 20.56
CA LYS A 389 30.08 3.52 22.01
C LYS A 389 30.83 2.35 22.65
N ASP A 390 31.05 1.27 21.91
CA ASP A 390 31.83 0.11 22.39
C ASP A 390 33.36 0.32 22.28
N LYS A 391 33.80 1.49 21.79
CA LYS A 391 35.22 1.87 21.66
C LYS A 391 35.68 2.95 22.63
N GLU A 392 34.77 3.50 23.44
CA GLU A 392 35.09 4.33 24.62
C GLU A 392 35.03 3.48 25.90
#